data_AF-A0A5T0DIC0-F1
#
_entry.id   AF-A0A5T0DIC0-F1
#
_cell.length_a   1.000
_cell.length_b   1.000
_cell.length_c   1.000
_cell.angle_alpha   90.00
_cell.angle_beta   90.00
_cell.angle_gamma   90.00
#
_symmetry.space_group_name_H-M   'P 1'
#
loop_
_entity.id
_entity.type
_entity.pdbx_description
1 polymer ?
#
loop_
_entity_poly.entity_id
_entity_poly.type
_entity_poly.pdbx_seq_one_letter_code
_entity_poly.pdbx_strand_id
1 'polypeptide(L)'
;MKYTELMQLQNFFSQFKKIDFIKRVNDNILELSFNRERFIFDLTRGMSAIYTAKLMSKNYNAPFDFMLKKYFNNAFIKEVKLLQDNRILCFSVKVDKAYKSYESKIYFEFTGKNTNVIITDEKDLIIEALRHIDKSYRVVKPNVIL
;
A
#
# COMPACT_ATOMS: atom_id res chain seq x y z
N MET A 1 -9.66 8.12 -8.97
CA MET A 1 -9.19 7.15 -9.98
C MET A 1 -10.32 6.26 -10.46
N LYS A 2 -10.36 6.00 -11.77
CA LYS A 2 -11.26 5.06 -12.43
C LYS A 2 -10.69 3.65 -12.34
N TYR A 3 -11.55 2.64 -12.43
CA TYR A 3 -11.13 1.23 -12.42
C TYR A 3 -10.22 0.89 -13.61
N THR A 4 -10.51 1.43 -14.79
CA THR A 4 -9.71 1.22 -16.01
C THR A 4 -8.29 1.78 -15.91
N GLU A 5 -8.12 2.93 -15.27
CA GLU A 5 -6.79 3.52 -14.98
C GLU A 5 -6.00 2.60 -14.05
N LEU A 6 -6.65 2.05 -13.02
CA LEU A 6 -6.04 1.10 -12.10
C LEU A 6 -5.66 -0.22 -12.76
N MET A 7 -6.42 -0.68 -13.77
CA MET A 7 -6.09 -1.88 -14.53
C MET A 7 -4.81 -1.69 -15.34
N GLN A 8 -4.64 -0.53 -15.97
CA GLN A 8 -3.40 -0.18 -16.66
C GLN A 8 -2.21 -0.08 -15.69
N LEU A 9 -2.43 0.55 -14.53
CA LEU A 9 -1.41 0.66 -13.50
C LEU A 9 -1.05 -0.70 -12.89
N GLN A 10 -2.00 -1.60 -12.70
CA GLN A 10 -1.73 -2.97 -12.23
C GLN A 10 -0.83 -3.71 -13.22
N ASN A 11 -1.12 -3.64 -14.53
CA ASN A 11 -0.28 -4.23 -15.57
C ASN A 11 1.13 -3.61 -15.57
N PHE A 12 1.22 -2.28 -15.44
CA PHE A 12 2.49 -1.58 -15.35
C PHE A 12 3.31 -2.02 -14.13
N PHE A 13 2.73 -1.98 -12.93
CA PHE A 13 3.44 -2.33 -11.70
C PHE A 13 3.81 -3.82 -11.61
N SER A 14 3.08 -4.69 -12.31
CA SER A 14 3.39 -6.14 -12.40
C SER A 14 4.73 -6.43 -13.10
N GLN A 15 5.30 -5.46 -13.82
CA GLN A 15 6.61 -5.61 -14.47
C GLN A 15 7.78 -5.50 -13.49
N PHE A 16 7.58 -4.87 -12.33
CA PHE A 16 8.63 -4.74 -11.32
C PHE A 16 8.79 -6.04 -10.52
N LYS A 17 10.04 -6.40 -10.23
CA LYS A 17 10.36 -7.57 -9.40
C LYS A 17 10.41 -7.25 -7.91
N LYS A 18 10.59 -5.98 -7.56
CA LYS A 18 10.93 -5.55 -6.21
C LYS A 18 10.41 -4.15 -5.92
N ILE A 19 9.99 -3.94 -4.68
CA ILE A 19 9.76 -2.64 -4.05
C ILE A 19 11.04 -2.25 -3.32
N ASP A 20 11.63 -1.11 -3.66
CA ASP A 20 12.79 -0.58 -2.94
C ASP A 20 12.37 -0.08 -1.56
N PHE A 21 11.31 0.73 -1.53
CA PHE A 21 10.68 1.21 -0.31
C PHE A 21 9.24 1.68 -0.55
N ILE A 22 8.47 1.72 0.54
CA ILE A 22 7.21 2.48 0.65
C ILE A 22 7.35 3.36 1.88
N LYS A 23 7.07 4.66 1.75
CA LYS A 23 7.08 5.58 2.90
C LYS A 23 5.96 6.60 2.79
N ARG A 24 5.39 6.99 3.93
CA ARG A 24 4.47 8.11 4.01
C ARG A 24 5.25 9.42 3.96
N VAL A 25 4.86 10.33 3.07
CA VAL A 25 5.52 11.64 2.86
C VAL A 25 4.62 12.81 3.24
N ASN A 26 3.30 12.59 3.29
CA ASN A 26 2.30 13.52 3.82
C ASN A 26 1.11 12.72 4.37
N ASP A 27 0.06 13.38 4.89
CA ASP A 27 -0.94 12.71 5.69
C ASP A 27 -1.68 11.57 5.00
N ASN A 28 -1.91 11.72 3.70
CA ASN A 28 -2.59 10.72 2.88
C ASN A 28 -1.72 10.26 1.69
N ILE A 29 -0.44 10.61 1.69
CA ILE A 29 0.43 10.49 0.52
C ILE A 29 1.59 9.57 0.84
N LEU A 30 1.75 8.53 0.03
CA LEU A 30 2.88 7.61 0.10
C LEU A 30 3.75 7.76 -1.15
N GLU A 31 5.07 7.67 -0.95
CA GLU A 31 6.04 7.51 -2.03
C GLU A 31 6.46 6.04 -2.08
N LEU A 32 6.29 5.42 -3.23
CA LEU A 32 6.73 4.06 -3.53
C LEU A 32 7.90 4.15 -4.52
N SER A 33 8.94 3.37 -4.28
CA SER A 33 10.08 3.25 -5.20
C SER A 33 10.20 1.84 -5.75
N PHE A 34 10.36 1.74 -7.06
CA PHE A 34 10.60 0.50 -7.78
C PHE A 34 11.74 0.73 -8.77
N ASN A 35 12.81 -0.07 -8.72
CA ASN A 35 13.99 0.13 -9.57
C ASN A 35 14.51 1.58 -9.59
N ARG A 36 14.48 2.27 -8.44
CA ARG A 36 14.86 3.69 -8.26
C ARG A 36 13.90 4.71 -8.90
N GLU A 37 12.87 4.28 -9.61
CA GLU A 37 11.77 5.15 -10.05
C GLU A 37 10.79 5.37 -8.91
N ARG A 38 10.28 6.60 -8.77
CA ARG A 38 9.43 7.01 -7.65
C ARG A 38 8.05 7.40 -8.11
N PHE A 39 7.06 6.83 -7.45
CA PHE A 39 5.64 7.08 -7.70
C PHE A 39 4.96 7.54 -6.43
N ILE A 40 4.11 8.53 -6.57
CA ILE A 40 3.28 9.06 -5.50
C ILE A 40 1.92 8.39 -5.57
N PHE A 41 1.52 7.81 -4.44
CA PHE A 41 0.20 7.26 -4.20
C PHE A 41 -0.52 8.22 -3.25
N ASP A 42 -1.40 9.04 -3.79
CA ASP A 42 -2.22 9.98 -3.05
C ASP A 42 -3.58 9.35 -2.74
N LEU A 43 -3.86 9.15 -1.45
CA LEU A 43 -5.08 8.56 -0.93
C LEU A 43 -5.92 9.63 -0.22
N THR A 44 -5.79 10.90 -0.62
CA THR A 44 -6.66 11.99 -0.15
C THR A 44 -8.10 11.73 -0.57
N ARG A 45 -9.02 11.83 0.39
CA ARG A 45 -10.44 11.51 0.18
C ARG A 45 -11.02 12.36 -0.95
N GLY A 46 -11.63 11.71 -1.93
CA GLY A 46 -12.23 12.36 -3.11
C GLY A 46 -11.23 12.80 -4.19
N MET A 47 -9.93 12.82 -3.91
CA MET A 47 -8.89 13.31 -4.82
C MET A 47 -7.76 12.29 -5.05
N SER A 48 -8.03 11.01 -4.77
CA SER A 48 -7.00 9.98 -4.82
C SER A 48 -6.47 9.75 -6.24
N ALA A 49 -5.14 9.69 -6.39
CA ALA A 49 -4.44 9.61 -7.67
C ALA A 49 -3.07 8.90 -7.53
N ILE A 50 -2.52 8.44 -8.66
CA ILE A 50 -1.13 7.98 -8.77
C ILE A 50 -0.42 8.86 -9.80
N TYR A 51 0.74 9.41 -9.45
CA TYR A 51 1.50 10.34 -10.30
C TYR A 51 2.99 10.37 -9.93
N THR A 52 3.82 11.03 -10.74
CA THR A 52 5.22 11.32 -10.42
C THR A 52 5.36 12.79 -9.99
N ALA A 53 6.03 13.03 -8.87
CA ALA A 53 6.31 14.38 -8.38
C ALA A 53 7.49 14.37 -7.40
N LYS A 54 8.17 15.49 -7.27
CA LYS A 54 9.11 15.73 -6.17
C LYS A 54 8.37 16.43 -5.03
N LEU A 55 8.08 15.71 -3.96
CA LEU A 55 7.41 16.25 -2.79
C LEU A 55 8.41 16.49 -1.65
N MET A 56 8.19 17.54 -0.86
CA MET A 56 8.87 17.67 0.42
C MET A 56 8.36 16.58 1.37
N SER A 57 9.26 15.74 1.85
CA SER A 57 8.90 14.65 2.76
C SER A 57 8.82 15.16 4.19
N LYS A 58 7.67 14.96 4.84
CA LYS A 58 7.62 14.92 6.30
C LYS A 58 8.12 13.55 6.78
N ASN A 59 8.68 13.52 7.99
CA ASN A 59 9.06 12.27 8.64
C ASN A 59 7.91 11.80 9.53
N TYR A 60 7.42 10.60 9.28
CA TYR A 60 6.41 9.94 10.11
C TYR A 60 7.02 8.72 10.80
N ASN A 61 6.66 8.55 12.07
CA ASN A 61 7.12 7.45 12.95
C ASN A 61 5.94 6.84 13.72
N ALA A 62 4.75 6.77 13.11
CA ALA A 62 3.62 6.06 13.69
C ALA A 62 3.78 4.54 13.50
N PRO A 63 3.01 3.69 14.21
CA PRO A 63 3.02 2.24 14.01
C PRO A 63 2.91 1.82 12.54
N PHE A 64 2.03 2.48 11.78
CA PHE A 64 1.88 2.29 10.34
C PHE A 64 3.19 2.47 9.57
N ASP A 65 3.96 3.52 9.87
CA ASP A 65 5.22 3.82 9.17
C ASP A 65 6.33 2.83 9.53
N PHE A 66 6.34 2.34 10.78
CA PHE A 66 7.23 1.25 11.17
C PHE A 66 6.90 -0.04 10.42
N MET A 67 5.61 -0.35 10.21
CA MET A 67 5.19 -1.53 9.46
C MET A 67 5.54 -1.39 7.97
N LEU A 68 5.39 -0.20 7.38
CA LEU A 68 5.86 0.06 6.00
C LEU A 68 7.35 -0.28 5.83
N LYS A 69 8.20 0.24 6.73
CA LYS A 69 9.65 -0.06 6.73
C LYS A 69 9.94 -1.53 7.01
N LYS A 70 9.17 -2.19 7.86
CA LYS A 70 9.43 -3.58 8.27
C LYS A 70 9.14 -4.57 7.13
N TYR A 71 8.06 -4.35 6.38
CA TYR A 71 7.49 -5.31 5.44
C TYR A 71 7.64 -4.93 3.96
N PHE A 72 7.95 -3.67 3.64
CA PHE A 72 8.01 -3.22 2.24
C PHE A 72 9.32 -2.51 1.86
N ASN A 73 10.32 -2.46 2.75
CA ASN A 73 11.69 -2.13 2.34
C ASN A 73 12.35 -3.35 1.70
N ASN A 74 12.93 -3.14 0.52
CA ASN A 74 13.63 -4.16 -0.24
C ASN A 74 12.80 -5.44 -0.43
N ALA A 75 11.49 -5.32 -0.65
CA ALA A 75 10.57 -6.45 -0.71
C ALA A 75 10.43 -6.99 -2.14
N PHE A 76 10.54 -8.30 -2.31
CA PHE A 76 10.25 -8.97 -3.58
C PHE A 76 8.75 -8.98 -3.83
N ILE A 77 8.34 -8.56 -5.02
CA ILE A 77 6.94 -8.60 -5.43
C ILE A 77 6.62 -10.03 -5.85
N LYS A 78 5.67 -10.65 -5.16
CA LYS A 78 5.11 -11.93 -5.58
C LYS A 78 4.00 -11.73 -6.60
N GLU A 79 3.17 -10.71 -6.37
CA GLU A 79 1.98 -10.46 -7.17
C GLU A 79 1.51 -9.02 -7.04
N VAL A 80 0.97 -8.47 -8.12
CA VAL A 80 0.20 -7.22 -8.11
C VAL A 80 -1.19 -7.53 -8.65
N LYS A 81 -2.22 -7.31 -7.82
CA LYS A 81 -3.62 -7.60 -8.13
C LYS A 81 -4.47 -6.35 -8.05
N LEU A 82 -5.40 -6.20 -8.99
CA LEU A 82 -6.54 -5.30 -8.85
C LEU A 82 -7.71 -6.18 -8.42
N LEU A 83 -8.31 -5.90 -7.26
CA LEU A 83 -9.46 -6.69 -6.80
C LEU A 83 -10.62 -6.49 -7.77
N GLN A 84 -11.25 -7.60 -8.16
CA GLN A 84 -12.29 -7.60 -9.20
C GLN A 84 -13.41 -6.60 -8.87
N ASP A 85 -13.76 -5.79 -9.88
CA ASP A 85 -14.80 -4.75 -9.82
C ASP A 85 -14.64 -3.75 -8.67
N ASN A 86 -13.42 -3.64 -8.13
CA ASN A 86 -13.09 -2.78 -7.01
C ASN A 86 -11.84 -1.95 -7.29
N ARG A 87 -11.81 -0.74 -6.76
CA ARG A 87 -10.68 0.19 -6.96
C ARG A 87 -9.61 -0.03 -5.89
N ILE A 88 -9.19 -1.28 -5.72
CA ILE A 88 -8.24 -1.69 -4.70
C ILE A 88 -7.06 -2.38 -5.36
N LEU A 89 -5.90 -1.72 -5.34
CA LEU A 89 -4.65 -2.26 -5.85
C LEU A 89 -3.89 -2.93 -4.70
N CYS A 90 -3.57 -4.20 -4.85
CA CYS A 90 -2.91 -5.02 -3.84
C CYS A 90 -1.54 -5.46 -4.34
N PHE A 91 -0.53 -5.30 -3.49
CA PHE A 91 0.79 -5.91 -3.69
C PHE A 91 0.99 -7.00 -2.66
N SER A 92 1.20 -8.23 -3.11
CA SER A 92 1.68 -9.34 -2.28
C SER A 92 3.20 -9.40 -2.38
N VAL A 93 3.89 -9.36 -1.24
CA VAL A 93 5.34 -9.25 -1.21
C VAL A 93 5.99 -10.26 -0.26
N LYS A 94 7.29 -10.48 -0.45
CA LYS A 94 8.16 -11.21 0.46
C LYS A 94 9.38 -10.37 0.83
N VAL A 95 9.67 -10.25 2.11
CA VAL A 95 10.94 -9.69 2.61
C VAL A 95 11.73 -10.79 3.27
N ASP A 96 12.93 -11.06 2.74
CA ASP A 96 13.90 -11.94 3.36
C ASP A 96 14.78 -11.13 4.33
N LYS A 97 14.73 -11.47 5.62
CA LYS A 97 15.67 -10.97 6.64
C LYS A 97 16.60 -12.10 7.08
N ALA A 98 17.69 -11.75 7.75
CA ALA A 98 18.76 -12.67 8.16
C ALA A 98 18.26 -13.98 8.83
N TYR A 99 17.18 -13.91 9.62
CA TYR A 99 16.66 -15.05 10.38
C TYR A 99 15.26 -15.52 9.97
N LYS A 100 14.50 -14.70 9.23
CA LYS A 100 13.10 -14.98 8.91
C LYS A 100 12.68 -14.24 7.66
N SER A 101 11.88 -14.91 6.83
CA SER A 101 11.13 -14.29 5.76
C SER A 101 9.75 -13.83 6.26
N TYR A 102 9.29 -12.71 5.75
CA TYR A 102 7.94 -12.18 5.99
C TYR A 102 7.19 -12.14 4.67
N GLU A 103 5.99 -12.68 4.66
CA GLU A 103 5.03 -12.48 3.59
C GLU A 103 3.95 -11.53 4.09
N SER A 104 3.58 -10.59 3.24
CA SER A 104 2.64 -9.54 3.62
C SER A 104 1.98 -8.98 2.38
N LYS A 105 0.82 -8.36 2.56
CA LYS A 105 0.11 -7.66 1.51
C LYS A 105 -0.11 -6.21 1.90
N ILE A 106 -0.14 -5.33 0.91
CA ILE A 106 -0.57 -3.93 1.08
C ILE A 106 -1.67 -3.61 0.07
N TYR A 107 -2.79 -3.12 0.60
CA TYR A 107 -3.97 -2.75 -0.15
C TYR A 107 -4.07 -1.23 -0.22
N PHE A 108 -4.09 -0.69 -1.43
CA PHE A 108 -4.35 0.73 -1.70
C PHE A 108 -5.79 0.88 -2.19
N GLU A 109 -6.65 1.44 -1.36
CA GLU A 109 -8.06 1.60 -1.66
C GLU A 109 -8.35 2.99 -2.25
N PHE A 110 -8.57 3.06 -3.55
CA PHE A 110 -8.92 4.28 -4.30
C PHE A 110 -10.45 4.47 -4.38
N THR A 111 -11.14 4.28 -3.26
CA THR A 111 -12.60 4.16 -3.14
C THR A 111 -13.29 5.51 -2.81
N GLY A 112 -12.77 6.62 -3.33
CA GLY A 112 -13.37 7.95 -3.18
C GLY A 112 -13.30 8.49 -1.75
N LYS A 113 -14.42 8.53 -1.02
CA LYS A 113 -14.46 9.04 0.36
C LYS A 113 -13.86 8.05 1.37
N ASN A 114 -13.82 6.77 1.02
CA ASN A 114 -13.42 5.68 1.90
C ASN A 114 -11.99 5.19 1.61
N THR A 115 -11.13 6.06 1.08
CA THR A 115 -9.75 5.69 0.74
C THR A 115 -9.00 5.17 1.97
N ASN A 116 -8.09 4.24 1.76
CA ASN A 116 -7.25 3.69 2.82
C ASN A 116 -5.98 3.05 2.27
N VAL A 117 -5.05 2.75 3.19
CA VAL A 117 -3.94 1.85 2.95
C VAL A 117 -3.92 0.84 4.09
N ILE A 118 -3.99 -0.45 3.77
CA ILE A 118 -4.09 -1.52 4.77
C ILE A 118 -2.96 -2.51 4.53
N ILE A 119 -2.23 -2.83 5.59
CA ILE A 119 -1.15 -3.81 5.61
C ILE A 119 -1.67 -5.06 6.30
N THR A 120 -1.50 -6.21 5.67
CA THR A 120 -1.88 -7.51 6.23
C THR A 120 -0.71 -8.49 6.16
N ASP A 121 -0.82 -9.58 6.91
CA ASP A 121 -0.01 -10.78 6.65
C ASP A 121 -0.53 -11.54 5.40
N GLU A 122 0.02 -12.71 5.13
CA GLU A 122 -0.37 -13.54 3.99
C GLU A 122 -1.82 -14.08 4.08
N LYS A 123 -2.38 -14.17 5.29
CA LYS A 123 -3.72 -14.69 5.59
C LYS A 123 -4.76 -13.59 5.77
N ASP A 124 -4.43 -12.37 5.35
CA ASP A 124 -5.30 -11.19 5.43
C ASP A 124 -5.61 -10.74 6.86
N LEU A 125 -4.82 -11.17 7.85
CA LEU A 125 -4.86 -10.59 9.18
C LEU A 125 -4.23 -9.19 9.13
N ILE A 126 -5.00 -8.17 9.51
CA ILE A 126 -4.55 -6.79 9.49
C ILE A 126 -3.42 -6.62 10.50
N ILE A 127 -2.28 -6.18 9.98
CA ILE A 127 -1.11 -5.78 10.76
C ILE A 127 -1.28 -4.32 11.17
N GLU A 128 -1.59 -3.44 10.21
CA GLU A 128 -1.80 -2.01 10.46
C GLU A 128 -2.52 -1.32 9.28
N ALA A 129 -3.10 -0.15 9.49
CA ALA A 129 -3.73 0.64 8.44
C ALA A 129 -3.47 2.14 8.60
N LEU A 130 -3.51 2.87 7.50
CA LEU A 130 -3.43 4.33 7.48
C LEU A 130 -4.61 4.97 8.23
N ARG A 131 -5.79 4.34 8.17
CA ARG A 131 -7.01 4.75 8.87
C ARG A 131 -7.69 3.56 9.52
N HIS A 132 -7.88 3.63 10.84
CA HIS A 132 -8.69 2.65 11.57
C HIS A 132 -10.18 2.94 11.41
N ILE A 133 -10.99 1.89 11.42
CA ILE A 133 -12.45 1.95 11.32
C ILE A 133 -13.03 0.99 12.36
N ASP A 134 -13.67 1.51 13.41
CA ASP A 134 -14.27 0.69 14.47
C ASP A 134 -15.79 0.51 14.36
N LYS A 135 -16.50 1.53 13.88
CA LYS A 135 -17.97 1.58 13.86
C LYS A 135 -18.48 1.96 12.47
N SER A 136 -18.46 0.99 11.56
CA SER A 136 -18.96 1.14 10.19
C SER A 136 -19.41 -0.22 9.65
N TYR A 137 -19.76 -0.27 8.36
CA TYR A 137 -20.12 -1.51 7.64
C TYR A 137 -18.99 -2.55 7.60
N ARG A 138 -17.76 -2.16 7.95
CA ARG A 138 -16.61 -3.04 8.14
C ARG A 138 -15.70 -2.50 9.24
N VAL A 139 -14.89 -3.38 9.81
CA VAL A 139 -13.88 -3.04 10.84
C VAL A 139 -12.49 -3.12 10.22
N VAL A 140 -11.67 -2.10 10.44
CA VAL A 140 -10.27 -2.05 9.98
C VAL A 140 -9.41 -1.65 11.17
N LYS A 141 -8.73 -2.61 11.78
CA LYS A 141 -7.76 -2.40 12.86
C LYS A 141 -6.86 -3.63 13.02
N PRO A 142 -5.72 -3.52 13.71
CA PRO A 142 -4.83 -4.66 13.94
C PRO A 142 -5.55 -5.88 14.54
N ASN A 143 -5.13 -7.07 14.13
CA ASN A 143 -5.65 -8.38 14.57
C ASN A 143 -7.11 -8.68 14.17
N VAL A 144 -7.59 -8.07 13.09
CA VAL A 144 -8.88 -8.39 12.45
C VAL A 144 -8.61 -8.91 11.04
N ILE A 145 -9.38 -9.88 10.57
CA ILE A 145 -9.30 -10.36 9.17
C ILE A 145 -9.94 -9.31 8.25
N LEU A 146 -9.24 -8.93 7.19
CA LEU A 146 -9.68 -7.93 6.22
C LEU A 146 -10.83 -8.42 5.32
#